data_AF-A0A9P1JJM1-F1
#
_entry.id   AF-A0A9P1JJM1-F1
#
_cell.length_a   1.000
_cell.length_b   1.000
_cell.length_c   1.000
_cell.angle_alpha   90.00
_cell.angle_beta   90.00
_cell.angle_gamma   90.00
#
_symmetry.space_group_name_H-M   'P 1'
#
loop_
_entity.id
_entity.type
_entity.pdbx_description
1 polymer ?
#
loop_
_entity_poly.entity_id
_entity_poly.type
_entity_poly.pdbx_seq_one_letter_code
_entity_poly.pdbx_strand_id
1 'polypeptide(L)'
;MATVEERLDNLEKKVEKQAFQLRLVQQLAADYDRFGLFDQVIAYDLNEDQYQGLRKLTSEQAEKLKNGEQVSLEEFSKEFKNILKDTEKEVDFDKFISIWLKGPADGFGFSKALHNHFFK
;
A
#
# COMPACT_ATOMS: atom_id res chain seq x y z
N MET A 1 4.41 6.79 -31.30
CA MET A 1 4.20 5.34 -31.50
C MET A 1 5.30 4.66 -30.69
N ALA A 2 4.96 3.83 -29.71
CA ALA A 2 5.97 3.24 -28.82
C ALA A 2 6.87 2.27 -29.59
N THR A 3 8.17 2.26 -29.28
CA THR A 3 9.14 1.36 -29.90
C THR A 3 8.90 -0.08 -29.45
N VAL A 4 9.47 -1.05 -30.17
CA VAL A 4 9.37 -2.47 -29.79
C VAL A 4 10.01 -2.70 -28.41
N GLU A 5 11.12 -2.02 -28.14
CA GLU A 5 11.83 -2.07 -26.85
C GLU A 5 10.97 -1.50 -25.71
N GLU A 6 10.33 -0.34 -25.92
CA GLU A 6 9.40 0.25 -24.95
C GLU A 6 8.19 -0.65 -24.69
N ARG A 7 7.70 -1.36 -25.71
CA ARG A 7 6.60 -2.32 -25.54
C ARG A 7 7.03 -3.58 -24.79
N LEU A 8 8.28 -4.02 -24.95
CA LEU A 8 8.82 -5.18 -24.24
C LEU A 8 9.01 -4.87 -22.75
N ASP A 9 9.65 -3.74 -22.43
CA ASP A 9 9.85 -3.26 -21.06
C ASP A 9 8.51 -3.09 -20.32
N ASN A 10 7.50 -2.55 -21.00
CA ASN A 10 6.16 -2.44 -20.43
C ASN A 10 5.48 -3.80 -20.19
N LEU A 11 5.74 -4.81 -21.03
CA LEU A 11 5.25 -6.18 -20.83
C LEU A 11 5.94 -6.84 -19.65
N GLU A 12 7.26 -6.70 -19.54
CA GLU A 12 8.05 -7.25 -18.42
C GLU A 12 7.55 -6.69 -17.08
N LYS A 13 7.41 -5.37 -16.96
CA LYS A 13 6.85 -4.71 -15.75
C LYS A 13 5.45 -5.21 -15.39
N LYS A 14 4.60 -5.45 -16.39
CA LYS A 14 3.25 -6.01 -16.16
C LYS A 14 3.30 -7.44 -15.65
N VAL A 15 4.18 -8.28 -16.20
CA VAL A 15 4.37 -9.66 -15.76
C VAL A 15 4.90 -9.71 -14.33
N GLU A 16 5.90 -8.90 -13.98
CA GLU A 16 6.45 -8.82 -12.62
C GLU A 16 5.39 -8.44 -11.60
N LYS A 17 4.59 -7.42 -11.92
CA LYS A 17 3.47 -6.96 -11.09
C LYS A 17 2.43 -8.05 -10.87
N GLN A 18 2.03 -8.75 -11.93
CA GLN A 18 1.09 -9.87 -11.82
C GLN A 18 1.66 -11.03 -11.00
N ALA A 19 2.95 -11.35 -11.17
CA ALA A 19 3.63 -12.37 -10.37
C ALA A 19 3.70 -11.99 -8.88
N PHE A 20 3.91 -10.71 -8.57
CA PHE A 20 3.82 -10.19 -7.20
C PHE A 20 2.40 -10.33 -6.63
N GLN A 21 1.37 -9.88 -7.35
CA GLN A 21 -0.02 -10.00 -6.92
C GLN A 21 -0.42 -11.46 -6.70
N LEU A 22 0.02 -12.39 -7.57
CA LEU A 22 -0.18 -13.83 -7.38
C LEU A 22 0.49 -14.35 -6.11
N ARG A 23 1.72 -13.91 -5.80
CA ARG A 23 2.40 -14.25 -4.54
C ARG A 23 1.63 -13.75 -3.32
N LEU A 24 1.06 -12.54 -3.38
CA LEU A 24 0.18 -12.03 -2.32
C LEU A 24 -1.08 -12.88 -2.16
N VAL A 25 -1.70 -13.32 -3.26
CA VAL A 25 -2.86 -14.23 -3.23
C VAL A 25 -2.50 -15.62 -2.69
N GLN A 26 -1.29 -16.10 -2.92
CA GLN A 26 -0.83 -17.34 -2.31
C GLN A 26 -0.59 -17.17 -0.80
N GLN A 27 -0.11 -16.00 -0.37
CA GLN A 27 -0.02 -15.65 1.06
C GLN A 27 -1.40 -15.48 1.71
N LEU A 28 -2.40 -14.99 0.97
CA LEU A 28 -3.80 -14.90 1.41
C LEU A 28 -4.37 -16.25 1.88
N ALA A 29 -3.99 -17.35 1.24
CA ALA A 29 -4.44 -18.69 1.63
C ALA A 29 -3.89 -19.14 3.01
N ALA A 30 -2.86 -18.47 3.53
CA ALA A 30 -2.20 -18.82 4.78
C ALA A 30 -2.53 -17.88 5.95
N ASP A 31 -3.01 -16.65 5.70
CA ASP A 31 -3.20 -15.60 6.73
C ASP A 31 -4.49 -14.79 6.48
N TYR A 32 -5.63 -15.39 6.84
CA TYR A 32 -6.99 -14.89 6.55
C TYR A 32 -7.30 -13.52 7.16
N ASP A 33 -6.63 -13.17 8.27
CA ASP A 33 -6.86 -11.94 9.02
C ASP A 33 -6.39 -10.67 8.28
N ARG A 34 -5.45 -10.81 7.33
CA ARG A 34 -4.93 -9.72 6.49
C ARG A 34 -5.56 -9.66 5.10
N PHE A 35 -6.60 -10.46 4.86
CA PHE A 35 -7.26 -10.61 3.57
C PHE A 35 -7.69 -9.27 2.95
N GLY A 36 -8.40 -8.46 3.74
CA GLY A 36 -8.88 -7.17 3.30
C GLY A 36 -7.79 -6.16 2.92
N LEU A 37 -6.54 -6.41 3.33
CA LEU A 37 -5.40 -5.56 3.06
C LEU A 37 -4.75 -5.87 1.71
N PHE A 38 -4.54 -7.16 1.39
CA PHE A 38 -4.02 -7.55 0.08
C PHE A 38 -5.03 -7.32 -1.04
N ASP A 39 -6.33 -7.41 -0.74
CA ASP A 39 -7.39 -6.96 -1.66
C ASP A 39 -7.21 -5.49 -2.07
N GLN A 40 -6.76 -4.60 -1.16
CA GLN A 40 -6.48 -3.22 -1.54
C GLN A 40 -5.23 -3.10 -2.42
N VAL A 41 -4.20 -3.91 -2.17
CA VAL A 41 -2.98 -3.92 -3.02
C VAL A 41 -3.33 -4.30 -4.46
N ILE A 42 -4.23 -5.26 -4.64
CA ILE A 42 -4.74 -5.66 -5.96
C ILE A 42 -5.70 -4.61 -6.52
N ALA A 43 -6.62 -4.09 -5.71
CA ALA A 43 -7.62 -3.11 -6.15
C ALA A 43 -6.97 -1.81 -6.66
N TYR A 44 -5.96 -1.31 -5.95
CA TYR A 44 -5.18 -0.13 -6.37
C TYR A 44 -4.05 -0.46 -7.34
N ASP A 45 -3.92 -1.74 -7.72
CA ASP A 45 -2.96 -2.20 -8.72
C ASP A 45 -1.54 -1.76 -8.37
N LEU A 46 -1.09 -2.08 -7.15
CA LEU A 46 0.25 -1.76 -6.70
C LEU A 46 1.27 -2.77 -7.22
N ASN A 47 2.48 -2.29 -7.48
CA ASN A 47 3.65 -3.16 -7.66
C ASN A 47 4.36 -3.44 -6.32
N GLU A 48 5.39 -4.30 -6.35
CA GLU A 48 6.13 -4.71 -5.15
C GLU A 48 6.83 -3.53 -4.46
N ASP A 49 7.48 -2.64 -5.22
CA ASP A 49 8.20 -1.49 -4.68
C ASP A 49 7.27 -0.52 -3.95
N GLN A 50 6.10 -0.23 -4.55
CA GLN A 50 5.08 0.60 -3.94
C GLN A 50 4.57 -0.02 -2.64
N TYR A 51 4.24 -1.31 -2.67
CA TYR A 51 3.79 -2.03 -1.48
C TYR A 51 4.83 -2.00 -0.34
N GLN A 52 6.10 -2.33 -0.65
CA GLN A 52 7.17 -2.33 0.35
C GLN A 52 7.46 -0.91 0.85
N GLY A 53 7.42 0.09 -0.04
CA GLY A 53 7.57 1.49 0.31
C GLY A 53 6.51 1.95 1.32
N LEU A 54 5.24 1.67 1.05
CA LEU A 54 4.14 2.00 1.97
C LEU A 54 4.28 1.26 3.31
N ARG A 55 4.69 -0.01 3.29
CA ARG A 55 4.92 -0.80 4.50
C ARG A 55 6.06 -0.24 5.35
N LYS A 56 7.14 0.18 4.70
CA LYS A 56 8.28 0.84 5.36
C LYS A 56 7.86 2.16 5.98
N LEU A 57 7.21 3.05 5.21
CA LEU A 57 6.65 4.31 5.71
C LEU A 57 5.77 4.10 6.94
N THR A 58 4.87 3.11 6.88
CA THR A 58 3.94 2.81 7.98
C THR A 58 4.70 2.34 9.23
N SER A 59 5.70 1.48 9.07
CA SER A 59 6.52 0.97 10.18
C SER A 59 7.32 2.08 10.85
N GLU A 60 7.98 2.93 10.07
CA GLU A 60 8.79 4.05 10.57
C GLU A 60 7.93 5.05 11.36
N GLN A 61 6.75 5.39 10.85
CA GLN A 61 5.85 6.33 11.52
C GLN A 61 5.21 5.72 12.77
N ALA A 62 4.96 4.40 12.77
CA ALA A 62 4.46 3.69 13.95
C ALA A 62 5.53 3.63 15.06
N GLU A 63 6.80 3.46 14.71
CA GLU A 63 7.91 3.51 15.66
C GLU A 63 8.06 4.92 16.26
N LYS A 64 8.04 5.97 15.44
CA LYS A 64 8.04 7.36 15.91
C LYS A 64 6.91 7.61 16.91
N LEU A 65 5.68 7.21 16.57
CA LEU A 65 4.53 7.36 17.46
C LEU A 65 4.75 6.61 18.79
N LYS A 66 5.30 5.39 18.75
CA LYS A 66 5.60 4.58 19.94
C LYS A 66 6.66 5.22 20.82
N ASN A 67 7.62 5.92 20.23
CA ASN A 67 8.67 6.65 20.94
C ASN A 67 8.21 8.03 21.45
N GLY A 68 6.95 8.41 21.23
CA GLY A 68 6.41 9.72 21.62
C GLY A 68 6.85 10.87 20.72
N GLU A 69 7.41 10.58 19.55
CA GLU A 69 7.75 11.58 18.55
C GLU A 69 6.49 12.11 17.86
N GLN A 70 6.59 13.32 17.31
CA GLN A 70 5.49 13.92 16.57
C GLN A 70 5.30 13.20 15.23
N VAL A 71 4.06 12.79 14.97
CA VAL A 71 3.65 12.15 13.71
C VAL A 71 2.46 12.93 13.14
N SER A 72 2.55 13.32 11.87
CA SER A 72 1.54 14.13 11.16
C SER A 72 0.84 13.32 10.06
N LEU A 73 -0.50 13.41 10.01
CA LEU A 73 -1.28 12.84 8.90
C LEU A 73 -0.93 13.53 7.57
N GLU A 74 -0.63 14.83 7.59
CA GLU A 74 -0.29 15.58 6.38
C GLU A 74 1.00 15.06 5.75
N GLU A 75 2.05 14.91 6.56
CA GLU A 75 3.34 14.37 6.12
C GLU A 75 3.22 12.92 5.69
N PHE A 76 2.50 12.11 6.47
CA PHE A 76 2.21 10.72 6.12
C PHE A 76 1.52 10.64 4.76
N SER A 77 0.46 11.42 4.55
CA SER A 77 -0.33 11.41 3.32
C SER A 77 0.49 11.89 2.12
N LYS A 78 1.38 12.87 2.32
CA LYS A 78 2.27 13.36 1.27
C LYS A 78 3.24 12.28 0.80
N GLU A 79 3.92 11.61 1.73
CA GLU A 79 4.84 10.51 1.39
C GLU A 79 4.09 9.31 0.81
N PHE A 80 2.90 8.99 1.34
CA PHE A 80 2.04 7.93 0.82
C PHE A 80 1.67 8.20 -0.65
N LYS A 81 1.25 9.43 -0.98
CA LYS A 81 0.95 9.87 -2.35
C LYS A 81 2.19 9.83 -3.25
N ASN A 82 3.35 10.21 -2.74
CA ASN A 82 4.60 10.19 -3.50
C ASN A 82 5.01 8.75 -3.90
N ILE A 83 4.84 7.78 -2.99
CA ILE A 83 5.08 6.36 -3.30
C ILE A 83 4.13 5.87 -4.38
N LEU A 84 2.90 6.37 -4.40
CA LEU A 84 1.85 5.97 -5.35
C LEU A 84 1.75 6.85 -6.60
N LYS A 85 2.68 7.78 -6.82
CA LYS A 85 2.59 8.78 -7.90
C LYS A 85 2.46 8.18 -9.31
N ASP A 86 3.00 6.99 -9.51
CA ASP A 86 3.04 6.29 -10.81
C ASP A 86 1.90 5.26 -10.95
N THR A 87 0.91 5.30 -10.06
CA THR A 87 -0.24 4.39 -10.11
C THR A 87 -1.19 4.83 -11.21
N GLU A 88 -1.53 3.91 -12.13
CA GLU A 88 -2.39 4.22 -13.29
C GLU A 88 -3.87 4.47 -12.90
N LYS A 89 -4.30 4.01 -11.72
CA LYS A 89 -5.68 4.14 -11.25
C LYS A 89 -5.90 5.45 -10.49
N GLU A 90 -7.10 6.01 -10.63
CA GLU A 90 -7.56 7.09 -9.77
C GLU A 90 -7.70 6.57 -8.32
N VAL A 91 -7.02 7.22 -7.38
CA VAL A 91 -6.93 6.80 -5.98
C VAL A 91 -7.62 7.83 -5.09
N ASP A 92 -8.66 7.41 -4.38
CA ASP A 92 -9.15 8.13 -3.20
C ASP A 92 -8.19 7.89 -2.03
N PHE A 93 -7.21 8.78 -1.90
CA PHE A 93 -6.11 8.62 -0.95
C PHE A 93 -6.57 8.60 0.51
N ASP A 94 -7.58 9.38 0.87
CA ASP A 94 -8.02 9.47 2.27
C ASP A 94 -8.70 8.17 2.67
N LYS A 95 -9.56 7.63 1.80
CA LYS A 95 -10.14 6.30 1.97
C LYS A 95 -9.07 5.22 1.98
N PHE A 96 -8.10 5.29 1.06
CA PHE A 96 -7.08 4.26 0.96
C PHE A 96 -6.17 4.24 2.19
N ILE A 97 -5.68 5.40 2.65
CA ILE A 97 -4.85 5.50 3.85
C ILE A 97 -5.60 4.94 5.08
N SER A 98 -6.88 5.27 5.22
CA SER A 98 -7.69 4.75 6.32
C SER A 98 -7.79 3.22 6.29
N ILE A 99 -8.10 2.63 5.13
CA ILE A 99 -8.19 1.17 4.96
C ILE A 99 -6.82 0.51 5.13
N TRP A 100 -5.75 1.11 4.60
CA TRP A 100 -4.38 0.61 4.71
C TRP A 100 -3.95 0.47 6.19
N LEU A 101 -4.27 1.46 7.02
CA LEU A 101 -3.85 1.49 8.42
C LEU A 101 -4.70 0.62 9.33
N LYS A 102 -6.03 0.62 9.18
CA LYS A 102 -6.95 -0.10 10.10
C LYS A 102 -7.52 -1.40 9.53
N GLY A 103 -7.48 -1.59 8.22
CA GLY A 103 -8.14 -2.70 7.53
C GLY A 103 -9.60 -2.38 7.20
N PRO A 104 -10.22 -3.07 6.23
CA PRO A 104 -11.66 -2.95 5.95
C PRO A 104 -12.48 -3.73 6.99
N ALA A 105 -13.66 -3.20 7.37
CA ALA A 105 -14.74 -3.84 8.14
C ALA A 105 -14.34 -5.10 8.96
N ASP A 106 -13.87 -4.89 10.19
CA ASP A 106 -13.41 -5.90 11.15
C ASP A 106 -12.11 -6.68 10.80
N GLY A 107 -11.44 -6.35 9.70
CA GLY A 107 -10.12 -6.88 9.33
C GLY A 107 -8.93 -6.16 9.99
N PHE A 108 -7.72 -6.63 9.69
CA PHE A 108 -6.47 -6.04 10.20
C PHE A 108 -5.76 -5.19 9.14
N GLY A 109 -5.45 -3.95 9.50
CA GLY A 109 -4.57 -3.06 8.74
C GLY A 109 -3.10 -3.09 9.22
N PHE A 110 -2.24 -2.26 8.63
CA PHE A 110 -0.81 -2.24 8.96
C PHE A 110 -0.48 -1.53 10.27
N SER A 111 -1.33 -0.61 10.74
CA SER A 111 -1.13 0.06 12.03
C SER A 111 -2.41 0.72 12.53
N LYS A 112 -3.15 -0.01 13.37
CA LYS A 112 -4.32 0.51 14.09
C LYS A 112 -3.96 1.69 15.00
N ALA A 113 -2.73 1.73 15.52
CA ALA A 113 -2.24 2.83 16.34
C ALA A 113 -2.14 4.13 15.54
N LEU A 114 -1.51 4.09 14.36
CA LEU A 114 -1.45 5.25 13.46
C LEU A 114 -2.84 5.67 12.99
N HIS A 115 -3.72 4.71 12.67
CA HIS A 115 -5.10 5.03 12.30
C HIS A 115 -5.82 5.81 13.41
N ASN A 116 -5.74 5.32 14.65
CA ASN A 116 -6.35 5.99 15.79
C ASN A 116 -5.70 7.35 16.10
N HIS A 117 -4.43 7.55 15.78
CA HIS A 117 -3.77 8.84 15.97
C HIS A 117 -4.20 9.88 14.92
N PHE A 118 -4.46 9.43 13.69
CA PHE A 118 -4.80 10.33 12.58
C PHE A 118 -6.29 10.66 12.45
N PHE A 119 -7.18 9.71 12.78
CA PHE A 119 -8.60 9.79 12.42
C PHE A 119 -9.56 9.73 13.61
N LYS A 120 -9.07 9.87 14.85
CA LYS A 120 -9.85 9.72 16.07
C LYS A 120 -9.78 10.99 16.91
#